data_AF-A0A2H3CKT2-F1
#
_entry.id   AF-A0A2H3CKT2-F1
#
_cell.length_a   1.000
_cell.length_b   1.000
_cell.length_c   1.000
_cell.angle_alpha   90.00
_cell.angle_beta   90.00
_cell.angle_gamma   90.00
#
_symmetry.space_group_name_H-M   'P 1'
#
loop_
_entity.id
_entity.type
_entity.pdbx_description
1 polymer ?
#
loop_
_entity_poly.entity_id
_entity_poly.type
_entity_poly.pdbx_seq_one_letter_code
_entity_poly.pdbx_strand_id
1 'polypeptide(L)'
;MTPQTPPRPLCKVLIDKIRYYSRKSLTCFQRCQQRPVFVENGHMHEYCGRTCAEAQEGRKLNACLLVGCQQTGRTAHADFCSNEHAMEGVRKRQIASCKACRTYPKVTPDGFCNACKQQVTSPTIATTSASSRFKELSRISGEAREVNRYFTRHWDPLGAQSPTLHKIYKVRSTAEENDSYMDFRKRVDKPKEVRTFHSAQCICDLGEKSPEVCQYKSCGICSIIKSSFTAFEFGDPFNNGRFGEGIYSYKFAANADRFATSCTSSRYRVTILCDVVVDSSVEVPEDESLFVPTSDAIIPRYVLMYDK
;
A
#
# COMPACT_ATOMS: atom_id res chain seq x y z
N MET A 1 10.67 -33.23 -43.14
CA MET A 1 9.32 -32.87 -43.63
C MET A 1 8.40 -34.06 -43.41
N THR A 2 7.64 -34.05 -42.32
CA THR A 2 6.62 -35.04 -41.99
C THR A 2 5.24 -34.46 -42.30
N PRO A 3 4.33 -35.19 -42.96
CA PRO A 3 3.02 -34.66 -43.31
C PRO A 3 2.06 -34.72 -42.12
N GLN A 4 1.43 -33.59 -41.81
CA GLN A 4 0.36 -33.48 -40.82
C GLN A 4 -0.95 -34.00 -41.40
N THR A 5 -1.57 -34.97 -40.72
CA THR A 5 -2.96 -35.40 -40.97
C THR A 5 -3.97 -34.43 -40.34
N PRO A 6 -5.08 -34.09 -41.03
CA PRO A 6 -6.12 -33.22 -40.48
C PRO A 6 -7.06 -33.99 -39.53
N PRO A 7 -7.65 -33.33 -38.52
CA PRO A 7 -8.59 -33.95 -37.61
C PRO A 7 -9.96 -34.18 -38.28
N ARG A 8 -10.57 -35.33 -38.01
CA ARG A 8 -11.93 -35.68 -38.44
C ARG A 8 -12.97 -34.90 -37.63
N PRO A 9 -14.10 -34.46 -38.23
CA PRO A 9 -15.16 -33.78 -37.50
C PRO A 9 -15.96 -34.79 -36.67
N LEU A 10 -16.10 -34.51 -35.38
CA LEU A 10 -16.99 -35.25 -34.48
C LEU A 10 -18.46 -34.99 -34.85
N CYS A 11 -19.22 -36.07 -34.83
CA CYS A 11 -20.63 -36.18 -35.23
C CYS A 11 -21.53 -35.19 -34.47
N LYS A 12 -22.31 -34.39 -35.21
CA LYS A 12 -23.30 -33.41 -34.71
C LYS A 12 -24.39 -33.99 -33.79
N VAL A 13 -24.54 -35.31 -33.72
CA VAL A 13 -25.64 -35.97 -32.99
C VAL A 13 -25.35 -36.09 -31.48
N LEU A 14 -24.13 -35.84 -31.01
CA LEU A 14 -23.81 -35.87 -29.57
C LEU A 14 -23.95 -34.51 -28.85
N ILE A 15 -24.08 -33.41 -29.59
CA ILE A 15 -24.16 -32.05 -29.00
C ILE A 15 -25.60 -31.70 -28.56
N ASP A 16 -26.62 -32.30 -29.17
CA ASP A 16 -28.01 -31.97 -28.85
C ASP A 16 -28.58 -32.74 -27.64
N LYS A 17 -27.95 -33.85 -27.20
CA LYS A 17 -28.34 -34.53 -25.94
C LYS A 17 -27.75 -33.88 -24.68
N ILE A 18 -26.67 -33.10 -24.80
CA ILE A 18 -26.08 -32.40 -23.65
C ILE A 18 -26.77 -31.04 -23.39
N ARG A 19 -27.39 -30.44 -24.41
CA ARG A 19 -28.10 -29.15 -24.25
C ARG A 19 -29.46 -29.25 -23.55
N TYR A 20 -30.06 -30.44 -23.44
CA TYR A 20 -31.35 -30.61 -22.76
C TYR A 20 -31.25 -30.67 -21.22
N TYR A 21 -30.05 -30.90 -20.65
CA TYR A 21 -29.81 -30.84 -19.20
C TYR A 21 -29.13 -29.54 -18.73
N SER A 22 -29.02 -28.52 -19.60
CA SER A 22 -28.66 -27.14 -19.23
C SER A 22 -29.84 -26.42 -18.55
N ARG A 23 -30.42 -27.04 -17.52
CA ARG A 23 -31.20 -26.31 -16.51
C ARG A 23 -30.19 -25.81 -15.49
N LYS A 24 -30.14 -24.49 -15.30
CA LYS A 24 -29.50 -23.78 -14.18
C LYS A 24 -29.27 -24.74 -13.00
N SER A 25 -28.03 -25.18 -12.78
CA SER A 25 -27.72 -25.88 -11.53
C SER A 25 -27.89 -24.85 -10.43
N LEU A 26 -29.03 -24.90 -9.74
CA LEU A 26 -29.28 -24.17 -8.51
C LEU A 26 -28.36 -24.79 -7.45
N THR A 27 -27.10 -24.36 -7.46
CA THR A 27 -26.20 -24.57 -6.33
C THR A 27 -26.68 -23.66 -5.20
N CYS A 28 -26.57 -24.12 -3.95
CA CYS A 28 -26.93 -23.30 -2.79
C CYS A 28 -26.01 -22.06 -2.73
N PHE A 29 -26.47 -20.96 -3.33
CA PHE A 29 -25.68 -19.76 -3.62
C PHE A 29 -25.23 -19.03 -2.35
N GLN A 30 -25.96 -19.19 -1.24
CA GLN A 30 -25.77 -18.39 -0.04
C GLN A 30 -24.87 -19.01 1.04
N ARG A 31 -24.45 -20.28 0.96
CA ARG A 31 -23.68 -20.88 2.07
C ARG A 31 -22.52 -21.78 1.67
N CYS A 32 -22.76 -22.92 1.02
CA CYS A 32 -21.72 -23.92 0.84
C CYS A 32 -21.15 -23.97 -0.57
N GLN A 33 -21.89 -23.51 -1.60
CA GLN A 33 -21.55 -23.60 -3.04
C GLN A 33 -21.13 -25.00 -3.56
N GLN A 34 -21.16 -26.02 -2.71
CA GLN A 34 -20.62 -27.35 -3.00
C GLN A 34 -21.72 -28.39 -3.29
N ARG A 35 -22.97 -28.09 -2.95
CA ARG A 35 -24.09 -29.03 -3.08
C ARG A 35 -25.31 -28.39 -3.76
N PRO A 36 -26.06 -29.17 -4.58
CA PRO A 36 -27.30 -28.69 -5.17
C PRO A 36 -28.33 -28.34 -4.09
N VAL A 37 -29.26 -27.45 -4.43
CA VAL A 37 -30.41 -27.10 -3.60
C VAL A 37 -31.21 -28.36 -3.22
N PHE A 38 -31.58 -28.47 -1.94
CA PHE A 38 -32.38 -29.60 -1.45
C PHE A 38 -33.81 -29.49 -1.98
N VAL A 39 -34.32 -30.59 -2.55
CA VAL A 39 -35.67 -30.67 -3.10
C VAL A 39 -36.43 -31.78 -2.39
N GLU A 40 -37.50 -31.44 -1.69
CA GLU A 40 -38.36 -32.37 -0.97
C GLU A 40 -39.79 -32.23 -1.49
N ASN A 41 -40.39 -33.35 -1.93
CA ASN A 41 -41.74 -33.37 -2.51
C ASN A 41 -41.98 -32.35 -3.65
N GLY A 42 -40.94 -32.07 -4.45
CA GLY A 42 -40.99 -31.10 -5.55
C GLY A 42 -40.86 -29.63 -5.11
N HIS A 43 -40.73 -29.35 -3.81
CA HIS A 43 -40.43 -28.02 -3.28
C HIS A 43 -38.92 -27.82 -3.16
N MET A 44 -38.41 -26.72 -3.71
CA MET A 44 -36.98 -26.36 -3.63
C MET A 44 -36.73 -25.47 -2.41
N HIS A 45 -35.83 -25.88 -1.53
CA HIS A 45 -35.47 -25.15 -0.31
C HIS A 45 -34.27 -24.21 -0.52
N GLU A 46 -34.08 -23.19 0.33
CA GLU A 46 -32.91 -22.29 0.22
C GLU A 46 -31.58 -22.93 0.67
N TYR A 47 -31.65 -24.12 1.26
CA TYR A 47 -30.52 -24.87 1.80
C TYR A 47 -30.22 -26.14 1.00
N CYS A 48 -28.99 -26.66 1.11
CA CYS A 48 -28.57 -27.88 0.41
C CYS A 48 -28.78 -29.19 1.22
N GLY A 49 -29.34 -29.11 2.44
CA GLY A 49 -29.65 -30.28 3.27
C GLY A 49 -29.96 -29.92 4.72
N ARG A 50 -30.33 -30.92 5.53
CA ARG A 50 -30.77 -30.76 6.95
C ARG A 50 -29.78 -29.98 7.81
N THR A 51 -28.49 -30.23 7.68
CA THR A 51 -27.44 -29.48 8.41
C THR A 51 -27.45 -27.98 8.09
N CYS A 52 -27.73 -27.60 6.83
CA CYS A 52 -27.86 -26.20 6.45
C CYS A 52 -29.20 -25.59 6.88
N ALA A 53 -30.25 -26.41 6.99
CA ALA A 53 -31.57 -26.03 7.52
C ALA A 53 -31.50 -25.74 9.03
N GLU A 54 -30.88 -26.61 9.82
CA GLU A 54 -30.67 -26.43 11.27
C GLU A 54 -29.79 -25.20 11.56
N ALA A 55 -28.76 -24.98 10.74
CA ALA A 55 -27.94 -23.77 10.81
C ALA A 55 -28.72 -22.49 10.44
N GLN A 56 -29.90 -22.59 9.82
CA GLN A 56 -30.79 -21.48 9.50
C GLN A 56 -31.75 -21.21 10.68
N GLU A 57 -32.30 -22.26 11.31
CA GLU A 57 -33.21 -22.14 12.47
C GLU A 57 -32.51 -21.58 13.73
N GLY A 58 -31.20 -21.77 13.87
CA GLY A 58 -30.43 -21.26 15.02
C GLY A 58 -30.13 -19.75 15.02
N ARG A 59 -30.45 -19.01 13.96
CA ARG A 59 -30.25 -17.55 13.91
C ARG A 59 -31.60 -16.87 13.86
N LYS A 60 -32.11 -16.46 15.04
CA LYS A 60 -33.11 -15.38 15.10
C LYS A 60 -32.49 -14.19 14.39
N LEU A 61 -32.88 -13.96 13.15
CA LEU A 61 -32.39 -12.83 12.40
C LEU A 61 -32.97 -11.59 13.09
N ASN A 62 -32.12 -10.83 13.75
CA ASN A 62 -32.54 -9.61 14.43
C ASN A 62 -33.12 -8.64 13.41
N ALA A 63 -34.15 -7.89 13.80
CA ALA A 63 -34.62 -6.77 12.99
C ALA A 63 -33.47 -5.77 12.79
N CYS A 64 -33.50 -5.05 11.67
CA CYS A 64 -32.55 -3.98 11.40
C CYS A 64 -32.51 -2.99 12.56
N LEU A 65 -31.31 -2.65 13.04
CA LEU A 65 -31.13 -1.74 14.18
C LEU A 65 -31.56 -0.28 13.90
N LEU A 66 -31.86 0.09 12.65
CA LEU A 66 -32.40 1.42 12.33
C LEU A 66 -33.86 1.52 12.78
N VAL A 67 -34.17 2.46 13.67
CA VAL A 67 -35.54 2.64 14.19
C VAL A 67 -36.51 2.96 13.05
N GLY A 68 -37.55 2.14 12.92
CA GLY A 68 -38.57 2.24 11.87
C GLY A 68 -38.31 1.35 10.64
N CYS A 69 -37.16 0.68 10.55
CA CYS A 69 -36.90 -0.28 9.48
C CYS A 69 -37.51 -1.65 9.83
N GLN A 70 -38.33 -2.20 8.94
CA GLN A 70 -38.93 -3.53 9.11
C GLN A 70 -38.13 -4.65 8.43
N GLN A 71 -36.98 -4.32 7.83
CA GLN A 71 -36.14 -5.32 7.18
C GLN A 71 -35.30 -6.08 8.22
N THR A 72 -34.86 -7.26 7.81
CA THR A 72 -34.01 -8.13 8.60
C THR A 72 -32.56 -7.64 8.59
N GLY A 73 -31.96 -7.52 9.78
CA GLY A 73 -30.56 -7.16 9.97
C GLY A 73 -29.60 -8.27 9.50
N ARG A 74 -28.41 -7.87 9.05
CA ARG A 74 -27.35 -8.78 8.63
C ARG A 74 -26.09 -8.50 9.45
N THR A 75 -25.48 -9.56 9.99
CA THR A 75 -24.22 -9.44 10.75
C THR A 75 -23.08 -8.81 9.94
N ALA A 76 -23.09 -8.98 8.61
CA ALA A 76 -22.14 -8.35 7.69
C ALA A 76 -22.18 -6.81 7.75
N HIS A 77 -23.33 -6.25 8.11
CA HIS A 77 -23.54 -4.80 8.25
C HIS A 77 -23.82 -4.43 9.70
N ALA A 78 -23.26 -5.15 10.69
CA ALA A 78 -23.48 -4.87 12.11
C ALA A 78 -24.97 -4.84 12.52
N ASP A 79 -25.72 -5.83 12.04
CA ASP A 79 -27.15 -6.02 12.28
C ASP A 79 -28.07 -4.95 11.63
N PHE A 80 -27.54 -4.21 10.66
CA PHE A 80 -28.36 -3.42 9.72
C PHE A 80 -28.68 -4.24 8.46
N CYS A 81 -29.75 -3.87 7.74
CA CYS A 81 -30.09 -4.52 6.48
C CYS A 81 -29.18 -4.07 5.31
N SER A 82 -28.58 -2.88 5.41
CA SER A 82 -27.59 -2.35 4.45
C SER A 82 -26.60 -1.38 5.13
N ASN A 83 -25.53 -1.02 4.41
CA ASN A 83 -24.58 -0.01 4.87
C ASN A 83 -25.21 1.39 4.95
N GLU A 84 -26.12 1.72 4.04
CA GLU A 84 -26.85 3.00 4.05
C GLU A 84 -27.66 3.15 5.33
N HIS A 85 -28.33 2.08 5.78
CA HIS A 85 -29.08 2.11 7.04
C HIS A 85 -28.17 2.23 8.26
N ALA A 86 -27.00 1.60 8.24
CA ALA A 86 -25.99 1.75 9.29
C ALA A 86 -25.52 3.20 9.41
N MET A 87 -25.21 3.85 8.28
CA MET A 87 -24.80 5.26 8.23
C MET A 87 -25.95 6.20 8.64
N GLU A 88 -27.17 5.91 8.19
CA GLU A 88 -28.36 6.69 8.54
C GLU A 88 -28.66 6.65 10.05
N GLY A 89 -28.49 5.48 10.69
CA GLY A 89 -28.66 5.34 12.14
C GLY A 89 -27.66 6.21 12.93
N VAL A 90 -26.41 6.29 12.46
CA VAL A 90 -25.41 7.21 13.01
C VAL A 90 -25.77 8.67 12.74
N ARG A 91 -26.17 9.00 11.52
CA ARG A 91 -26.55 10.36 11.11
C ARG A 91 -27.73 10.91 11.94
N LYS A 92 -28.73 10.06 12.19
CA LYS A 92 -29.89 10.34 13.06
C LYS A 92 -29.58 10.25 14.56
N ARG A 93 -28.33 9.94 14.93
CA ARG A 93 -27.88 9.75 16.32
C ARG A 93 -28.67 8.68 17.10
N GLN A 94 -29.22 7.71 16.39
CA GLN A 94 -29.89 6.56 17.00
C GLN A 94 -28.87 5.53 17.49
N ILE A 95 -27.66 5.55 16.91
CA ILE A 95 -26.61 4.57 17.14
C ILE A 95 -25.30 5.31 17.35
N ALA A 96 -24.47 4.84 18.28
CA ALA A 96 -23.17 5.43 18.57
C ALA A 96 -22.23 5.31 17.34
N SER A 97 -21.57 6.41 16.99
CA SER A 97 -20.64 6.46 15.87
C SER A 97 -19.25 5.93 16.23
N CYS A 98 -18.54 5.45 15.22
CA CYS A 98 -17.12 5.10 15.31
C CYS A 98 -16.30 6.34 15.72
N LYS A 99 -15.43 6.18 16.73
CA LYS A 99 -14.56 7.26 17.23
C LYS A 99 -13.61 7.82 16.16
N ALA A 100 -13.18 6.99 15.20
CA ALA A 100 -12.24 7.37 14.14
C ALA A 100 -12.93 8.05 12.95
N CYS A 101 -13.77 7.32 12.20
CA CYS A 101 -14.37 7.87 10.97
C CYS A 101 -15.65 8.69 11.21
N ARG A 102 -16.34 8.49 12.34
CA ARG A 102 -17.66 9.09 12.67
C ARG A 102 -18.79 8.81 11.67
N THR A 103 -18.54 8.03 10.61
CA THR A 103 -19.52 7.71 9.57
C THR A 103 -20.29 6.42 9.86
N TYR A 104 -19.61 5.40 10.37
CA TYR A 104 -20.18 4.06 10.59
C TYR A 104 -20.45 3.79 12.08
N PRO A 105 -21.37 2.87 12.42
CA PRO A 105 -21.62 2.47 13.80
C PRO A 105 -20.36 1.94 14.51
N LYS A 106 -20.27 2.20 15.81
CA LYS A 106 -19.36 1.49 16.72
C LYS A 106 -19.82 0.04 16.83
N VAL A 107 -18.93 -0.90 16.52
CA VAL A 107 -19.22 -2.35 16.61
C VAL A 107 -18.31 -3.07 17.60
N THR A 108 -17.25 -2.41 18.06
CA THR A 108 -16.26 -2.98 18.98
C THR A 108 -16.37 -2.31 20.35
N PRO A 109 -15.98 -2.98 21.46
CA PRO A 109 -15.96 -2.37 22.78
C PRO A 109 -15.17 -1.05 22.83
N ASP A 110 -14.04 -1.00 22.11
CA ASP A 110 -13.09 0.12 22.09
C ASP A 110 -13.64 1.40 21.45
N GLY A 111 -14.70 1.29 20.63
CA GLY A 111 -15.29 2.46 19.98
C GLY A 111 -15.14 2.54 18.47
N PHE A 112 -14.74 1.46 17.80
CA PHE A 112 -14.43 1.51 16.36
C PHE A 112 -15.44 0.70 15.53
N CYS A 113 -15.57 1.05 14.25
CA CYS A 113 -16.21 0.19 13.25
C CYS A 113 -15.22 -0.91 12.81
N ASN A 114 -15.70 -1.97 12.15
CA ASN A 114 -14.85 -3.07 11.71
C ASN A 114 -13.68 -2.60 10.82
N ALA A 115 -13.93 -1.67 9.89
CA ALA A 115 -12.90 -1.12 9.00
C ALA A 115 -11.82 -0.35 9.78
N CYS A 116 -12.20 0.60 10.64
CA CYS A 116 -11.25 1.34 11.45
C CYS A 116 -10.55 0.44 12.48
N LYS A 117 -11.21 -0.59 13.02
CA LYS A 117 -10.55 -1.56 13.88
C LYS A 117 -9.47 -2.31 13.13
N GLN A 118 -9.75 -2.80 11.91
CA GLN A 118 -8.74 -3.48 11.09
C GLN A 118 -7.53 -2.57 10.80
N GLN A 119 -7.75 -1.25 10.65
CA GLN A 119 -6.68 -0.27 10.49
C GLN A 119 -5.86 -0.05 11.78
N VAL A 120 -6.48 -0.18 12.95
CA VAL A 120 -5.81 -0.01 14.25
C VAL A 120 -5.13 -1.31 14.72
N THR A 121 -5.72 -2.47 14.43
CA THR A 121 -5.20 -3.79 14.86
C THR A 121 -4.29 -4.46 13.84
N SER A 122 -4.18 -3.92 12.62
CA SER A 122 -3.14 -4.33 11.68
C SER A 122 -2.02 -3.29 11.75
N PRO A 123 -0.86 -3.60 12.35
CA PRO A 123 0.34 -2.77 12.22
C PRO A 123 0.81 -2.66 10.75
N THR A 124 0.25 -3.46 9.86
CA THR A 124 0.49 -3.40 8.42
C THR A 124 -0.33 -2.29 7.77
N ILE A 125 0.30 -1.11 7.72
CA ILE A 125 0.07 -0.04 6.75
C ILE A 125 -1.39 0.46 6.77
N ALA A 126 -1.67 1.31 7.75
CA ALA A 126 -2.82 2.20 7.70
C ALA A 126 -2.85 2.92 6.34
N THR A 127 -3.83 2.55 5.52
CA THR A 127 -4.35 3.36 4.41
C THR A 127 -5.14 4.51 5.04
N THR A 128 -4.42 5.36 5.77
CA THR A 128 -4.84 6.73 6.06
C THR A 128 -5.15 7.35 4.71
N SER A 129 -6.36 7.91 4.54
CA SER A 129 -6.71 8.68 3.35
C SER A 129 -5.53 9.58 3.00
N ALA A 130 -4.94 9.34 1.82
CA ALA A 130 -3.64 9.83 1.42
C ALA A 130 -3.60 11.36 1.38
N SER A 131 -3.47 12.01 2.55
CA SER A 131 -2.82 13.29 2.61
C SER A 131 -1.42 13.01 2.08
N SER A 132 -1.19 13.43 0.83
CA SER A 132 0.00 13.10 0.08
C SER A 132 1.22 13.12 1.01
N ARG A 133 1.90 11.97 1.14
CA ARG A 133 3.15 11.82 1.90
C ARG A 133 4.21 12.80 1.43
N PHE A 134 3.96 13.52 0.33
CA PHE A 134 4.74 14.66 -0.08
C PHE A 134 3.94 15.92 -0.38
N LYS A 135 4.67 17.03 -0.37
CA LYS A 135 4.23 18.32 -0.90
C LYS A 135 5.19 18.72 -2.01
N GLU A 136 4.68 18.96 -3.22
CA GLU A 136 5.50 19.56 -4.28
C GLU A 136 5.97 20.95 -3.84
N LEU A 137 7.26 21.21 -3.96
CA LEU A 137 7.83 22.51 -3.69
C LEU A 137 7.75 23.37 -4.94
N SER A 138 7.31 24.62 -4.77
CA SER A 138 7.38 25.61 -5.84
C SER A 138 8.84 25.87 -6.20
N ARG A 139 9.17 25.85 -7.50
CA ARG A 139 10.53 26.08 -8.02
C ARG A 139 11.14 27.42 -7.58
N ILE A 140 10.30 28.42 -7.32
CA ILE A 140 10.74 29.76 -6.87
C ILE A 140 10.99 29.84 -5.35
N SER A 141 10.60 28.81 -4.59
CA SER A 141 10.80 28.81 -3.14
C SER A 141 12.29 28.75 -2.77
N GLY A 142 12.66 29.35 -1.63
CA GLY A 142 14.04 29.27 -1.13
C GLY A 142 14.49 27.83 -0.88
N GLU A 143 13.59 27.01 -0.31
CA GLU A 143 13.83 25.59 -0.03
C GLU A 143 14.10 24.78 -1.32
N ALA A 144 13.29 24.95 -2.37
CA ALA A 144 13.53 24.29 -3.65
C ALA A 144 14.87 24.71 -4.28
N ARG A 145 15.23 26.00 -4.20
CA ARG A 145 16.52 26.50 -4.71
C ARG A 145 17.70 25.91 -3.96
N GLU A 146 17.60 25.78 -2.63
CA GLU A 146 18.63 25.16 -1.81
C GLU A 146 18.81 23.68 -2.13
N VAL A 147 17.71 22.92 -2.23
CA VAL A 147 17.74 21.50 -2.59
C VAL A 147 18.30 21.30 -3.99
N ASN A 148 17.89 22.12 -4.97
CA ASN A 148 18.43 22.07 -6.32
C ASN A 148 19.94 22.36 -6.33
N ARG A 149 20.39 23.41 -5.65
CA ARG A 149 21.82 23.74 -5.52
C ARG A 149 22.59 22.60 -4.86
N TYR A 150 22.03 21.97 -3.82
CA TYR A 150 22.65 20.83 -3.16
C TYR A 150 22.79 19.64 -4.12
N PHE A 151 21.73 19.29 -4.84
CA PHE A 151 21.71 18.22 -5.83
C PHE A 151 22.73 18.46 -6.96
N THR A 152 22.73 19.63 -7.59
CA THR A 152 23.68 19.98 -8.66
C THR A 152 25.13 19.96 -8.17
N ARG A 153 25.41 20.51 -6.98
CA ARG A 153 26.77 20.52 -6.41
C ARG A 153 27.29 19.12 -6.09
N HIS A 154 26.40 18.20 -5.72
CA HIS A 154 26.76 16.83 -5.36
C HIS A 154 26.37 15.84 -6.46
N TRP A 155 26.22 16.28 -7.72
CA TRP A 155 25.93 15.35 -8.79
C TRP A 155 27.12 14.44 -9.06
N ASP A 156 28.24 15.01 -9.53
CA ASP A 156 29.46 14.27 -9.82
C ASP A 156 30.68 15.20 -9.59
N PRO A 157 31.64 14.83 -8.73
CA PRO A 157 32.87 15.61 -8.56
C PRO A 157 33.78 15.57 -9.81
N LEU A 158 33.62 14.58 -10.70
CA LEU A 158 34.45 14.40 -11.90
C LEU A 158 33.97 15.21 -13.12
N GLY A 159 32.94 16.04 -12.94
CA GLY A 159 32.50 17.00 -13.95
C GLY A 159 31.61 16.43 -15.05
N ALA A 160 30.97 15.28 -14.86
CA ALA A 160 29.90 14.86 -15.76
C ALA A 160 28.80 15.92 -15.84
N GLN A 161 28.11 15.97 -16.99
CA GLN A 161 26.98 16.85 -17.20
C GLN A 161 25.93 16.63 -16.10
N SER A 162 25.63 17.70 -15.36
CA SER A 162 24.58 17.67 -14.33
C SER A 162 23.22 17.43 -15.00
N PRO A 163 22.40 16.53 -14.46
CA PRO A 163 21.04 16.28 -14.94
C PRO A 163 20.16 17.51 -14.70
N THR A 164 19.06 17.55 -15.41
CA THR A 164 18.05 18.60 -15.21
C THR A 164 17.08 18.15 -14.13
N LEU A 165 17.04 18.87 -13.00
CA LEU A 165 16.07 18.64 -11.94
C LEU A 165 14.71 19.26 -12.31
N HIS A 166 13.67 18.44 -12.40
CA HIS A 166 12.34 18.85 -12.84
C HIS A 166 11.39 19.14 -11.68
N LYS A 167 11.32 18.23 -10.71
CA LYS A 167 10.39 18.35 -9.58
C LYS A 167 11.06 17.98 -8.27
N ILE A 168 10.65 18.69 -7.22
CA ILE A 168 11.12 18.48 -5.86
C ILE A 168 9.88 18.31 -4.99
N TYR A 169 9.79 17.16 -4.33
CA TYR A 169 8.72 16.87 -3.39
C TYR A 169 9.31 16.78 -1.98
N LYS A 170 8.80 17.56 -1.04
CA LYS A 170 9.15 17.44 0.37
C LYS A 170 8.36 16.30 1.01
N VAL A 171 9.07 15.33 1.59
CA VAL A 171 8.50 14.20 2.33
C VAL A 171 7.97 14.71 3.67
N ARG A 172 6.74 14.31 4.02
CA ARG A 172 6.13 14.54 5.33
C ARG A 172 6.34 13.29 6.17
N SER A 173 7.34 13.33 7.04
CA SER A 173 7.54 12.29 8.05
C SER A 173 6.45 12.36 9.12
N THR A 174 6.04 11.22 9.67
CA THR A 174 5.13 11.18 10.83
C THR A 174 5.84 11.64 12.11
N ALA A 175 5.06 11.81 13.19
CA ALA A 175 5.64 12.09 14.50
C ALA A 175 6.53 10.93 14.94
N GLU A 176 6.06 9.69 14.78
CA GLU A 176 6.77 8.47 15.19
C GLU A 176 8.10 8.30 14.43
N GLU A 177 8.11 8.57 13.12
CA GLU A 177 9.34 8.52 12.30
C GLU A 177 10.36 9.57 12.76
N ASN A 178 9.91 10.79 13.07
CA ASN A 178 10.80 11.83 13.58
C ASN A 178 11.28 11.51 15.01
N ASP A 179 10.42 10.98 15.88
CA ASP A 179 10.77 10.61 17.25
C ASP A 179 11.83 9.51 17.25
N SER A 180 11.65 8.46 16.43
CA SER A 180 12.65 7.39 16.31
C SER A 180 14.00 7.91 15.81
N TYR A 181 13.99 8.79 14.80
CA TYR A 181 15.20 9.43 14.28
C TYR A 181 15.90 10.31 15.33
N MET A 182 15.13 11.11 16.08
CA MET A 182 15.66 11.96 17.14
C MET A 182 16.17 11.15 18.34
N ASP A 183 15.52 10.04 18.67
CA ASP A 183 15.97 9.16 19.73
C ASP A 183 17.24 8.40 19.33
N PHE A 184 17.38 7.97 18.07
CA PHE A 184 18.65 7.47 17.56
C PHE A 184 19.75 8.52 17.68
N ARG A 185 19.46 9.77 17.27
CA ARG A 185 20.41 10.88 17.37
C ARG A 185 20.93 11.11 18.78
N LYS A 186 20.07 10.99 19.80
CA LYS A 186 20.46 11.14 21.22
C LYS A 186 21.34 10.00 21.73
N ARG A 187 21.27 8.81 21.11
CA ARG A 187 22.07 7.63 21.50
C ARG A 187 23.50 7.65 20.93
N VAL A 188 23.74 8.42 19.88
CA VAL A 188 25.08 8.58 19.30
C VAL A 188 25.90 9.57 20.15
N ASP A 189 27.15 9.23 20.48
CA ASP A 189 28.02 10.04 21.36
C ASP A 189 28.28 11.43 20.77
N LYS A 190 28.69 11.49 19.51
CA LYS A 190 28.94 12.76 18.79
C LYS A 190 28.13 12.79 17.50
N PRO A 191 26.82 13.07 17.55
CA PRO A 191 25.95 12.93 16.39
C PRO A 191 26.29 13.99 15.33
N LYS A 192 26.59 13.52 14.13
CA LYS A 192 26.77 14.31 12.92
C LYS A 192 25.69 13.93 11.93
N GLU A 193 24.96 14.92 11.43
CA GLU A 193 24.00 14.73 10.36
C GLU A 193 24.69 14.89 9.00
N VAL A 194 24.56 13.88 8.14
CA VAL A 194 25.12 13.84 6.80
C VAL A 194 23.97 13.69 5.83
N ARG A 195 23.87 14.64 4.90
CA ARG A 195 22.89 14.58 3.83
C ARG A 195 23.39 13.66 2.72
N THR A 196 22.56 12.73 2.28
CA THR A 196 22.91 11.68 1.32
C THR A 196 21.77 11.41 0.33
N PHE A 197 22.08 10.68 -0.73
CA PHE A 197 21.15 10.26 -1.78
C PHE A 197 20.93 8.75 -1.72
N HIS A 198 19.68 8.33 -1.87
CA HIS A 198 19.31 6.94 -2.03
C HIS A 198 18.43 6.79 -3.27
N SER A 199 18.74 5.84 -4.14
CA SER A 199 17.93 5.52 -5.32
C SER A 199 17.61 4.04 -5.33
N ALA A 200 16.46 3.69 -5.88
CA ALA A 200 15.95 2.34 -5.98
C ALA A 200 15.06 2.22 -7.24
N GLN A 201 14.41 1.07 -7.42
CA GLN A 201 13.45 0.89 -8.51
C GLN A 201 12.22 1.78 -8.31
N CYS A 202 11.82 2.49 -9.37
CA CYS A 202 10.59 3.26 -9.46
C CYS A 202 9.78 2.77 -10.65
N ILE A 203 8.94 1.76 -10.43
CA ILE A 203 8.14 1.12 -11.49
C ILE A 203 6.82 1.84 -11.81
N CYS A 204 6.56 2.98 -11.18
CA CYS A 204 5.36 3.78 -11.41
C CYS A 204 5.71 5.19 -11.90
N ASP A 205 4.72 5.89 -12.45
CA ASP A 205 4.84 7.26 -12.97
C ASP A 205 4.81 8.32 -11.84
N LEU A 206 5.57 8.07 -10.74
CA LEU A 206 5.58 8.91 -9.54
C LEU A 206 5.95 10.34 -9.92
N GLY A 207 5.09 11.30 -9.57
CA GLY A 207 5.27 12.72 -9.81
C GLY A 207 5.09 13.16 -11.27
N GLU A 208 5.01 12.25 -12.24
CA GLU A 208 4.68 12.61 -13.63
C GLU A 208 3.18 12.83 -13.80
N LYS A 209 2.37 11.84 -13.41
CA LYS A 209 0.90 11.91 -13.46
C LYS A 209 0.29 12.41 -12.16
N SER A 210 0.87 12.01 -11.03
CA SER A 210 0.36 12.30 -9.69
C SER A 210 1.49 12.26 -8.67
N PRO A 211 1.46 13.09 -7.60
CA PRO A 211 2.40 13.00 -6.48
C PRO A 211 2.14 11.82 -5.55
N GLU A 212 1.15 10.96 -5.86
CA GLU A 212 0.80 9.81 -5.02
C GLU A 212 1.78 8.65 -5.18
N VAL A 213 2.18 8.06 -4.05
CA VAL A 213 2.92 6.80 -4.04
C VAL A 213 2.02 5.64 -4.49
N CYS A 214 2.57 4.74 -5.30
CA CYS A 214 1.86 3.54 -5.70
C CYS A 214 1.77 2.50 -4.57
N GLN A 215 0.90 1.49 -4.76
CA GLN A 215 0.72 0.38 -3.82
C GLN A 215 1.54 -0.87 -4.20
N TYR A 216 2.31 -0.82 -5.29
CA TYR A 216 3.14 -1.95 -5.70
C TYR A 216 4.28 -2.17 -4.70
N LYS A 217 4.39 -3.38 -4.16
CA LYS A 217 5.48 -3.76 -3.25
C LYS A 217 6.84 -3.80 -3.93
N SER A 218 6.87 -3.98 -5.25
CA SER A 218 8.09 -3.94 -6.07
C SER A 218 8.59 -2.52 -6.38
N CYS A 219 7.87 -1.47 -6.00
CA CYS A 219 8.35 -0.11 -6.19
C CYS A 219 9.20 0.30 -4.99
N GLY A 220 10.54 0.18 -5.08
CA GLY A 220 11.46 0.50 -3.99
C GLY A 220 11.35 1.94 -3.50
N ILE A 221 11.30 2.91 -4.42
CA ILE A 221 11.13 4.33 -4.06
C ILE A 221 9.84 4.55 -3.26
N CYS A 222 8.70 4.06 -3.75
CA CYS A 222 7.42 4.23 -3.05
C CYS A 222 7.38 3.47 -1.72
N SER A 223 8.03 2.31 -1.62
CA SER A 223 8.09 1.53 -0.39
C SER A 223 8.85 2.28 0.69
N ILE A 224 10.04 2.81 0.37
CA ILE A 224 10.87 3.61 1.29
C ILE A 224 10.14 4.85 1.78
N ILE A 225 9.42 5.54 0.89
CA ILE A 225 8.67 6.74 1.30
C ILE A 225 7.56 6.39 2.29
N LYS A 226 6.81 5.32 2.02
CA LYS A 226 5.70 4.90 2.87
C LYS A 226 6.19 4.42 4.23
N SER A 227 7.36 3.78 4.26
CA SER A 227 7.90 3.10 5.43
C SER A 227 8.98 3.89 6.19
N SER A 228 9.48 4.99 5.62
CA SER A 228 10.67 5.70 6.10
C SER A 228 11.86 4.75 6.34
N PHE A 229 12.21 3.97 5.31
CA PHE A 229 13.28 2.95 5.34
C PHE A 229 13.05 1.72 6.24
N THR A 230 11.89 1.58 6.91
CA THR A 230 11.58 0.34 7.67
C THR A 230 11.22 -0.84 6.77
N ALA A 231 10.94 -0.59 5.48
CA ALA A 231 10.66 -1.61 4.47
C ALA A 231 11.08 -1.16 3.07
N PHE A 232 11.68 -2.09 2.33
CA PHE A 232 12.13 -1.98 0.95
C PHE A 232 11.20 -2.76 0.01
N GLU A 233 11.70 -3.11 -1.17
CA GLU A 233 10.97 -3.92 -2.16
C GLU A 233 10.52 -5.24 -1.53
N PHE A 234 9.30 -5.65 -1.85
CA PHE A 234 8.65 -6.86 -1.32
C PHE A 234 8.49 -6.92 0.21
N GLY A 235 8.80 -5.83 0.93
CA GLY A 235 8.73 -5.76 2.39
C GLY A 235 10.01 -6.17 3.09
N ASP A 236 11.13 -6.29 2.36
CA ASP A 236 12.41 -6.60 2.97
C ASP A 236 12.83 -5.47 3.94
N PRO A 237 13.37 -5.80 5.11
CA PRO A 237 13.75 -4.80 6.11
C PRO A 237 15.07 -4.08 5.78
N PHE A 238 15.88 -4.63 4.86
CA PHE A 238 17.21 -4.12 4.52
C PHE A 238 17.60 -4.47 3.09
N ASN A 239 18.62 -3.79 2.57
CA ASN A 239 19.33 -4.19 1.36
C ASN A 239 20.55 -5.04 1.73
N ASN A 240 20.90 -5.95 0.83
CA ASN A 240 22.13 -6.73 0.91
C ASN A 240 23.23 -6.05 0.09
N GLY A 241 24.35 -5.72 0.73
CA GLY A 241 25.49 -5.10 0.06
C GLY A 241 26.82 -5.52 0.67
N ARG A 242 27.89 -4.82 0.28
CA ARG A 242 29.28 -5.16 0.67
C ARG A 242 29.55 -5.10 2.17
N PHE A 243 28.70 -4.40 2.94
CA PHE A 243 28.82 -4.26 4.39
C PHE A 243 27.76 -5.09 5.16
N GLY A 244 27.08 -6.00 4.46
CA GLY A 244 26.02 -6.83 5.03
C GLY A 244 24.62 -6.24 4.85
N GLU A 245 23.71 -6.70 5.70
CA GLU A 245 22.31 -6.26 5.75
C GLU A 245 22.21 -4.85 6.34
N GLY A 246 21.65 -3.91 5.57
CA GLY A 246 21.39 -2.57 6.07
C GLY A 246 20.96 -1.59 4.98
N ILE A 247 21.15 -0.31 5.24
CA ILE A 247 20.71 0.77 4.38
C ILE A 247 21.93 1.46 3.79
N TYR A 248 21.94 1.57 2.47
CA TYR A 248 23.04 2.14 1.70
C TYR A 248 22.59 3.46 1.07
N SER A 249 23.29 4.55 1.37
CA SER A 249 23.10 5.85 0.71
C SER A 249 24.45 6.42 0.27
N TYR A 250 24.43 7.50 -0.52
CA TYR A 250 25.64 8.03 -1.15
C TYR A 250 25.76 9.54 -0.95
N LYS A 251 26.98 10.03 -0.75
CA LYS A 251 27.25 11.48 -0.65
C LYS A 251 26.97 12.20 -1.97
N PHE A 252 27.26 11.56 -3.10
CA PHE A 252 27.04 12.10 -4.43
C PHE A 252 25.86 11.41 -5.13
N ALA A 253 25.03 12.19 -5.81
CA ALA A 253 23.82 11.74 -6.48
C ALA A 253 24.13 10.83 -7.68
N ALA A 254 25.23 11.02 -8.42
CA ALA A 254 25.63 10.10 -9.48
C ALA A 254 25.93 8.68 -8.96
N ASN A 255 26.48 8.57 -7.74
CA ASN A 255 26.75 7.27 -7.10
C ASN A 255 25.47 6.55 -6.66
N ALA A 256 24.42 7.30 -6.30
CA ALA A 256 23.09 6.74 -6.09
C ALA A 256 22.38 6.43 -7.41
N ASP A 257 22.58 7.24 -8.45
CA ASP A 257 21.89 7.14 -9.73
C ASP A 257 22.05 5.78 -10.43
N ARG A 258 23.17 5.06 -10.24
CA ARG A 258 23.34 3.70 -10.77
C ARG A 258 22.26 2.71 -10.30
N PHE A 259 21.58 3.00 -9.20
CA PHE A 259 20.46 2.21 -8.69
C PHE A 259 19.09 2.78 -9.07
N ALA A 260 19.04 3.99 -9.66
CA ALA A 260 17.80 4.56 -10.15
C ALA A 260 17.35 3.80 -11.41
N THR A 261 16.27 3.05 -11.26
CA THR A 261 15.62 2.34 -12.37
C THR A 261 14.20 2.89 -12.51
N SER A 262 13.85 3.39 -13.70
CA SER A 262 12.53 3.97 -13.96
C SER A 262 11.64 3.00 -14.75
N CYS A 263 10.32 3.17 -14.64
CA CYS A 263 9.38 2.57 -15.58
C CYS A 263 9.64 3.08 -17.01
N THR A 264 9.38 2.22 -18.00
CA THR A 264 9.52 2.60 -19.43
C THR A 264 8.53 3.68 -19.87
N SER A 265 7.50 3.94 -19.08
CA SER A 265 6.47 4.95 -19.35
C SER A 265 6.86 6.36 -18.89
N SER A 266 7.86 6.50 -18.02
CA SER A 266 8.34 7.80 -17.54
C SER A 266 9.75 8.09 -18.04
N ARG A 267 9.96 9.30 -18.54
CA ARG A 267 11.31 9.81 -18.87
C ARG A 267 12.14 10.15 -17.63
N TYR A 268 11.49 10.27 -16.47
CA TYR A 268 12.14 10.77 -15.27
C TYR A 268 12.79 9.64 -14.47
N ARG A 269 13.97 9.95 -13.94
CA ARG A 269 14.65 9.21 -12.89
C ARG A 269 14.28 9.81 -11.54
N VAL A 270 14.29 8.97 -10.51
CA VAL A 270 13.87 9.36 -9.16
C VAL A 270 14.95 8.99 -8.14
N THR A 271 15.33 9.95 -7.31
CA THR A 271 16.21 9.72 -6.14
C THR A 271 15.63 10.38 -4.90
N ILE A 272 16.01 9.89 -3.73
CA ILE A 272 15.58 10.38 -2.42
C ILE A 272 16.76 11.07 -1.75
N LEU A 273 16.59 12.33 -1.38
CA LEU A 273 17.51 13.08 -0.55
C LEU A 273 17.16 12.84 0.92
N CYS A 274 18.11 12.32 1.68
CA CYS A 274 17.93 11.83 3.04
C CYS A 274 18.87 12.57 3.99
N ASP A 275 18.47 12.67 5.26
CA ASP A 275 19.39 13.02 6.35
C ASP A 275 19.76 11.74 7.10
N VAL A 276 21.05 11.53 7.35
CA VAL A 276 21.60 10.35 8.04
C VAL A 276 22.37 10.81 9.27
N VAL A 277 22.09 10.22 10.44
CA VAL A 277 22.90 10.44 11.65
C VAL A 277 23.97 9.38 11.76
N VAL A 278 25.20 9.83 11.92
CA VAL A 278 26.37 9.00 12.22
C VAL A 278 27.15 9.59 13.36
N ASP A 279 28.08 8.81 13.94
CA ASP A 279 29.07 9.39 14.83
C ASP A 279 30.04 10.28 14.04
N SER A 280 30.46 11.40 14.63
CA SER A 280 31.40 12.35 14.02
C SER A 280 32.75 11.73 13.60
N SER A 281 33.13 10.61 14.22
CA SER A 281 34.32 9.83 13.88
C SER A 281 34.17 9.02 12.58
N VAL A 282 32.95 8.82 12.09
CA VAL A 282 32.69 8.12 10.84
C VAL A 282 33.03 9.04 9.67
N GLU A 283 34.10 8.70 8.95
CA GLU A 283 34.40 9.29 7.66
C GLU A 283 33.43 8.77 6.61
N VAL A 284 32.85 9.69 5.84
CA VAL A 284 31.95 9.34 4.73
C VAL A 284 32.79 9.40 3.46
N PRO A 285 33.21 8.25 2.90
CA PRO A 285 34.11 8.26 1.77
C PRO A 285 33.36 8.75 0.52
N GLU A 286 34.07 9.43 -0.37
CA GLU A 286 33.45 10.14 -1.50
C GLU A 286 32.84 9.17 -2.53
N ASP A 287 33.57 8.11 -2.86
CA ASP A 287 33.19 7.13 -3.88
C ASP A 287 32.47 5.91 -3.30
N GLU A 288 32.09 5.99 -2.03
CA GLU A 288 31.60 4.87 -1.25
C GLU A 288 30.18 5.09 -0.74
N SER A 289 29.50 3.98 -0.44
CA SER A 289 28.21 4.01 0.24
C SER A 289 28.40 4.33 1.71
N LEU A 290 27.61 5.26 2.24
CA LEU A 290 27.34 5.35 3.66
C LEU A 290 26.39 4.22 4.05
N PHE A 291 26.81 3.40 5.02
CA PHE A 291 26.04 2.27 5.53
C PHE A 291 25.49 2.59 6.92
N VAL A 292 24.20 2.33 7.14
CA VAL A 292 23.60 2.32 8.47
C VAL A 292 22.82 1.03 8.71
N PRO A 293 22.93 0.42 9.91
CA PRO A 293 22.32 -0.88 10.20
C PRO A 293 20.83 -0.78 10.61
N THR A 294 20.32 0.43 10.88
CA THR A 294 18.94 0.64 11.33
C THR A 294 18.29 1.79 10.56
N SER A 295 16.99 1.66 10.29
CA SER A 295 16.15 2.71 9.72
C SER A 295 16.08 3.97 10.58
N ASP A 296 16.28 3.86 11.89
CA ASP A 296 16.23 5.02 12.78
C ASP A 296 17.38 6.01 12.55
N ALA A 297 18.46 5.57 11.88
CA ALA A 297 19.60 6.41 11.57
C ALA A 297 19.40 7.28 10.32
N ILE A 298 18.33 7.08 9.55
CA ILE A 298 18.12 7.71 8.25
C ILE A 298 16.66 8.11 8.05
N ILE A 299 16.43 9.32 7.55
CA ILE A 299 15.07 9.81 7.29
C ILE A 299 14.97 10.43 5.89
N PRO A 300 13.95 10.07 5.08
CA PRO A 300 13.76 10.67 3.77
C PRO A 300 13.23 12.10 3.93
N ARG A 301 13.85 13.06 3.23
CA ARG A 301 13.46 14.49 3.30
C ARG A 301 12.85 14.99 2.01
N TYR A 302 13.44 14.62 0.88
CA TYR A 302 12.94 15.05 -0.44
C TYR A 302 12.97 13.91 -1.45
N VAL A 303 12.05 13.94 -2.40
CA VAL A 303 12.09 13.15 -3.63
C VAL A 303 12.41 14.09 -4.76
N LEU A 304 13.43 13.71 -5.54
CA LEU A 304 13.98 14.49 -6.63
C LEU A 304 13.70 13.76 -7.95
N MET A 305 13.02 14.43 -8.87
CA MET A 305 12.77 13.91 -10.22
C MET A 305 13.65 14.64 -11.24
N TYR A 306 14.40 13.90 -12.03
CA TYR A 306 15.38 14.46 -12.96
C TYR A 306 15.49 13.63 -14.24
N ASP A 307 16.11 14.16 -15.28
CA ASP A 307 16.52 13.41 -16.47
C ASP A 307 17.99 13.68 -16.84
N LYS A 308 18.56 12.75 -17.61
CA LYS A 308 19.92 12.82 -18.15
C LYS A 308 19.85 13.01 -19.66
#